data_AF-F2Q4K4-F1
#
_entry.id   AF-F2Q4K4-F1
#
_cell.length_a   1.000
_cell.length_b   1.000
_cell.length_c   1.000
_cell.angle_alpha   90.00
_cell.angle_beta   90.00
_cell.angle_gamma   90.00
#
_symmetry.space_group_name_H-M   'P 1'
#
loop_
_entity.id
_entity.type
_entity.pdbx_description
1 polymer ?
#
loop_
_entity_poly.entity_id
_entity_poly.type
_entity_poly.pdbx_seq_one_letter_code
_entity_poly.pdbx_strand_id
1 'polypeptide(L)'
;MAPDVDLVNAERKAVVDFGILRLTGFNTLEAKLKSTWQSYREKFGWMLRDQAAIWKFIRYMEQEDQKDWSGVGSMVVEERVGLLDNYATDIKTEYTWNLQQFFWSFLKSTAVAPDILDIVWNPAYEALKAHTSDFQSWAEVTEKLMNSIAFSRTALGSSMGFFPGINIPEKWSSSWKCFSVAREGGIYHDGEVFGSECYWNWSEFERCLDLRDTLLAQVLPEELRPRENHEMQAHMSFRVWGLNLDQRERISIV
;
A
#
# COMPACT_ATOMS: atom_id res chain seq x y z
N MET A 1 -37.71 6.07 12.51
CA MET A 1 -37.32 6.30 11.11
C MET A 1 -36.07 7.15 11.12
N ALA A 2 -34.89 6.55 10.96
CA ALA A 2 -33.59 7.23 11.01
C ALA A 2 -32.39 6.44 10.43
N PRO A 3 -32.37 5.09 10.29
CA PRO A 3 -31.18 4.41 9.78
C PRO A 3 -31.05 4.46 8.24
N ASP A 4 -32.16 4.58 7.52
CA ASP A 4 -32.17 4.55 6.04
C ASP A 4 -31.58 5.82 5.40
N VAL A 5 -31.80 6.99 6.02
CA VAL A 5 -31.33 8.28 5.48
C VAL A 5 -29.80 8.41 5.59
N ASP A 6 -29.23 7.89 6.67
CA ASP A 6 -27.77 7.87 6.87
C ASP A 6 -27.07 6.91 5.90
N LEU A 7 -27.70 5.78 5.58
CA LEU A 7 -27.19 4.79 4.62
C LEU A 7 -27.15 5.37 3.19
N VAL A 8 -28.25 5.97 2.74
CA VAL A 8 -28.36 6.56 1.39
C VAL A 8 -27.35 7.70 1.20
N ASN A 9 -27.13 8.52 2.23
CA ASN A 9 -26.13 9.58 2.20
C ASN A 9 -24.70 9.02 2.16
N ALA A 10 -24.42 7.93 2.89
CA ALA A 10 -23.12 7.27 2.86
C ALA A 10 -22.82 6.64 1.49
N GLU A 11 -23.80 5.99 0.87
CA GLU A 11 -23.67 5.40 -0.47
C GLU A 11 -23.43 6.45 -1.55
N ARG A 12 -24.20 7.55 -1.55
CA ARG A 12 -24.00 8.66 -2.49
C ARG A 12 -22.60 9.27 -2.35
N LYS A 13 -22.18 9.53 -1.11
CA LYS A 13 -20.84 10.03 -0.82
C LYS A 13 -19.75 9.09 -1.32
N ALA A 14 -19.93 7.78 -1.14
CA ALA A 14 -19.00 6.76 -1.63
C ALA A 14 -18.91 6.76 -3.16
N VAL A 15 -20.04 6.91 -3.88
CA VAL A 15 -20.07 7.03 -5.35
C VAL A 15 -19.34 8.29 -5.82
N VAL A 16 -19.55 9.43 -5.15
CA VAL A 16 -18.85 10.69 -5.45
C VAL A 16 -17.35 10.56 -5.21
N ASP A 17 -16.94 10.04 -4.05
CA ASP A 17 -15.54 9.88 -3.68
C ASP A 17 -14.80 8.92 -4.63
N PHE A 18 -15.44 7.80 -5.01
CA PHE A 18 -14.90 6.88 -6.01
C PHE A 18 -14.79 7.54 -7.39
N GLY A 19 -15.81 8.32 -7.77
CA GLY A 19 -15.80 9.06 -9.02
C GLY A 19 -14.65 10.06 -9.10
N ILE A 20 -14.37 10.80 -8.02
CA ILE A 20 -13.22 11.71 -7.92
C ILE A 20 -11.91 10.94 -8.09
N LEU A 21 -11.69 9.88 -7.30
CA LEU A 21 -10.47 9.07 -7.37
C LEU A 21 -10.23 8.56 -8.79
N ARG A 22 -11.29 8.16 -9.49
CA ARG A 22 -11.23 7.60 -10.84
C ARG A 22 -10.98 8.63 -11.95
N LEU A 23 -11.23 9.91 -11.68
CA LEU A 23 -10.87 10.99 -12.60
C LEU A 23 -9.37 11.31 -12.55
N THR A 24 -8.66 10.86 -11.52
CA THR A 24 -7.21 11.01 -11.41
C THR A 24 -6.44 9.93 -12.20
N GLY A 25 -5.11 10.07 -12.34
CA GLY A 25 -4.23 9.03 -12.89
C GLY A 25 -4.00 7.83 -11.95
N PHE A 26 -4.68 7.76 -10.80
CA PHE A 26 -4.44 6.79 -9.74
C PHE A 26 -4.52 5.33 -10.21
N ASN A 27 -5.49 4.99 -11.05
CA ASN A 27 -5.62 3.63 -11.59
C ASN A 27 -4.40 3.20 -12.42
N THR A 28 -3.82 4.13 -13.18
CA THR A 28 -2.70 3.89 -14.08
C THR A 28 -1.41 3.75 -13.28
N LEU A 29 -1.28 4.58 -12.23
CA LEU A 29 -0.20 4.46 -11.26
C LEU A 29 -0.22 3.11 -10.53
N GLU A 30 -1.35 2.73 -9.95
CA GLU A 30 -1.45 1.49 -9.18
C GLU A 30 -1.23 0.25 -10.07
N ALA A 31 -1.75 0.25 -11.30
CA ALA A 31 -1.50 -0.82 -12.27
C ALA A 31 -0.01 -0.94 -12.63
N LYS A 32 0.68 0.19 -12.86
CA LYS A 32 2.14 0.22 -13.15
C LYS A 32 2.94 -0.31 -11.96
N LEU A 33 2.60 0.11 -10.75
CA LEU A 33 3.25 -0.36 -9.52
C LEU A 33 3.03 -1.87 -9.32
N LYS A 34 1.79 -2.36 -9.48
CA LYS A 34 1.45 -3.79 -9.39
C LYS A 34 2.24 -4.60 -10.40
N SER A 35 2.27 -4.19 -11.68
CA SER A 35 3.03 -4.88 -12.73
C SER A 35 4.53 -4.92 -12.42
N THR A 36 5.10 -3.79 -11.97
CA THR A 36 6.51 -3.72 -11.57
C THR A 36 6.80 -4.67 -10.40
N TRP A 37 5.95 -4.65 -9.37
CA TRP A 37 6.07 -5.53 -8.21
C TRP A 37 5.99 -7.01 -8.60
N GLN A 38 5.05 -7.38 -9.47
CA GLN A 38 4.90 -8.74 -9.99
C GLN A 38 6.16 -9.18 -10.77
N SER A 39 6.74 -8.31 -11.59
CA SER A 39 7.95 -8.62 -12.34
C SER A 39 9.14 -8.94 -11.42
N TYR A 40 9.30 -8.20 -10.31
CA TYR A 40 10.31 -8.50 -9.31
C TYR A 40 10.02 -9.82 -8.58
N ARG A 41 8.76 -10.07 -8.21
CA ARG A 41 8.34 -11.32 -7.58
C ARG A 41 8.66 -12.54 -8.44
N GLU A 42 8.35 -12.48 -9.74
CA GLU A 42 8.62 -13.57 -10.67
C GLU A 42 10.13 -13.80 -10.84
N LYS A 43 10.91 -12.72 -10.95
CA LYS A 43 12.37 -12.77 -11.16
C LYS A 43 13.14 -13.25 -9.92
N PHE A 44 12.78 -12.77 -8.73
CA PHE A 44 13.59 -12.92 -7.51
C PHE A 44 12.90 -13.70 -6.38
N GLY A 45 11.59 -13.95 -6.46
CA GLY A 45 10.84 -14.59 -5.38
C GLY A 45 11.31 -16.00 -5.02
N TRP A 46 12.04 -16.68 -5.91
CA TRP A 46 12.66 -17.98 -5.60
C TRP A 46 13.81 -17.86 -4.58
N MET A 47 14.54 -16.75 -4.57
CA MET A 47 15.66 -16.50 -3.64
C MET A 47 15.16 -16.31 -2.20
N LEU A 48 13.93 -15.79 -2.05
CA LEU A 48 13.27 -15.51 -0.78
C LEU A 48 12.55 -16.75 -0.19
N ARG A 49 12.79 -17.94 -0.74
CA ARG A 49 12.27 -19.20 -0.18
C ARG A 49 13.19 -19.76 0.90
N ASP A 50 14.47 -19.43 0.86
CA ASP A 50 15.48 -19.88 1.81
C ASP A 50 15.49 -18.97 3.04
N GLN A 51 14.94 -19.49 4.14
CA GLN A 51 14.83 -18.76 5.41
C GLN A 51 16.20 -18.47 6.04
N ALA A 52 17.17 -19.36 5.87
CA ALA A 52 18.53 -19.14 6.39
C ALA A 52 19.24 -18.03 5.62
N ALA A 53 19.04 -17.98 4.29
CA ALA A 53 19.56 -16.89 3.46
C ALA A 53 18.98 -15.53 3.86
N ILE A 54 17.67 -15.47 4.13
CA ILE A 54 17.00 -14.23 4.58
C ILE A 54 17.56 -13.77 5.92
N TRP A 55 17.65 -14.66 6.92
CA TRP A 55 18.21 -14.32 8.23
C TRP A 55 19.67 -13.86 8.15
N LYS A 56 20.49 -14.57 7.38
CA LYS A 56 21.89 -14.20 7.16
C LYS A 56 22.02 -12.83 6.49
N PHE A 57 21.13 -12.52 5.54
CA PHE A 57 21.10 -11.22 4.87
C PHE A 57 20.63 -10.09 5.80
N ILE A 58 19.64 -10.35 6.67
CA ILE A 58 19.22 -9.40 7.71
C ILE A 58 20.39 -9.08 8.65
N ARG A 59 21.09 -10.10 9.19
CA ARG A 59 22.29 -9.90 10.03
C ARG A 59 23.39 -9.11 9.31
N TYR A 60 23.59 -9.41 8.03
CA TYR A 60 24.59 -8.73 7.21
C TYR A 60 24.32 -7.22 7.09
N MET A 61 23.06 -6.82 6.91
CA MET A 61 22.67 -5.41 6.85
C MET A 61 22.88 -4.68 8.20
N GLU A 62 22.77 -5.38 9.32
CA GLU A 62 22.94 -4.80 10.67
C GLU A 62 24.40 -4.59 11.04
N GLN A 63 25.30 -5.42 10.53
CA GLN A 63 26.73 -5.33 10.81
C GLN A 63 27.43 -4.29 9.93
N GLU A 64 26.88 -3.99 8.75
CA GLU A 64 27.42 -2.99 7.84
C GLU A 64 26.76 -1.61 8.06
N ASP A 65 27.40 -0.81 8.91
CA ASP A 65 26.97 0.53 9.37
C ASP A 65 26.96 1.64 8.28
N GLN A 66 27.13 1.29 6.99
CA GLN A 66 27.44 2.27 5.92
C GLN A 66 26.69 2.09 4.58
N LYS A 67 25.63 1.29 4.49
CA LYS A 67 24.89 1.12 3.23
C LYS A 67 23.49 1.71 3.29
N ASP A 68 23.03 2.16 2.12
CA ASP A 68 21.67 2.63 1.84
C ASP A 68 20.63 1.50 2.00
N TRP A 69 20.47 0.99 3.22
CA TRP A 69 19.51 -0.07 3.55
C TRP A 69 18.09 0.47 3.76
N SER A 70 17.97 1.79 3.83
CA SER A 70 16.69 2.50 3.92
C SER A 70 16.79 3.82 3.17
N GLY A 71 15.65 4.36 2.78
CA GLY A 71 15.59 5.63 2.08
C GLY A 71 14.21 6.25 2.11
N VAL A 72 14.14 7.49 1.66
CA VAL A 72 12.90 8.25 1.52
C VAL A 72 12.71 8.58 0.04
N GLY A 73 11.51 8.37 -0.46
CA GLY A 73 11.13 8.76 -1.81
C GLY A 73 9.80 9.49 -1.81
N SER A 74 9.41 9.99 -2.98
CA SER A 74 8.10 10.57 -3.20
C SER A 74 7.38 9.86 -4.34
N MET A 75 6.11 9.60 -4.15
CA MET A 75 5.20 9.16 -5.20
C MET A 75 4.37 10.36 -5.66
N VAL A 76 4.23 10.52 -6.97
CA VAL A 76 3.38 11.53 -7.59
C VAL A 76 2.31 10.81 -8.39
N VAL A 77 1.04 11.17 -8.17
CA VAL A 77 -0.06 10.73 -9.02
C VAL A 77 -0.13 11.70 -10.20
N GLU A 78 0.30 11.26 -11.39
CA GLU A 78 0.20 12.09 -12.59
C GLU A 78 -1.27 12.46 -12.87
N GLU A 79 -1.49 13.73 -13.19
CA GLU A 79 -2.82 14.26 -13.47
C GLU A 79 -3.36 13.73 -14.81
N ARG A 80 -4.67 13.45 -14.88
CA ARG A 80 -5.34 13.23 -16.17
C ARG A 80 -5.82 14.55 -16.74
N VAL A 81 -5.59 14.76 -18.04
CA VAL A 81 -6.06 15.90 -18.82
C VAL A 81 -7.58 16.10 -18.61
N GLY A 82 -7.96 17.23 -18.01
CA GLY A 82 -9.36 17.59 -17.72
C GLY A 82 -9.70 17.85 -16.25
N LEU A 83 -8.77 17.62 -15.31
CA LEU A 83 -8.92 18.01 -13.89
C LEU A 83 -8.54 19.48 -13.63
N LEU A 84 -7.56 20.03 -14.36
CA LEU A 84 -7.01 21.39 -14.17
C LEU A 84 -8.04 22.52 -14.21
N ASP A 85 -9.13 22.37 -14.97
CA ASP A 85 -10.16 23.41 -15.00
C ASP A 85 -10.94 23.52 -13.67
N ASN A 86 -10.87 22.50 -12.79
CA ASN A 86 -11.71 22.44 -11.59
C ASN A 86 -11.02 21.96 -10.29
N TYR A 87 -9.84 21.33 -10.36
CA TYR A 87 -9.18 20.70 -9.20
C TYR A 87 -7.65 20.74 -9.31
N ALA A 88 -6.98 21.28 -8.28
CA ALA A 88 -5.53 21.15 -8.11
C ALA A 88 -5.24 19.80 -7.43
N THR A 89 -4.54 18.88 -8.10
CA THR A 89 -4.38 17.49 -7.61
C THR A 89 -2.94 16.99 -7.66
N ASP A 90 -1.96 17.86 -7.40
CA ASP A 90 -0.58 17.43 -7.15
C ASP A 90 -0.50 16.68 -5.81
N ILE A 91 -0.85 15.39 -5.83
CA ILE A 91 -0.73 14.49 -4.67
C ILE A 91 0.71 13.96 -4.66
N LYS A 92 1.56 14.64 -3.90
CA LYS A 92 2.89 14.15 -3.53
C LYS A 92 2.81 13.44 -2.19
N THR A 93 2.97 12.12 -2.17
CA THR A 93 3.06 11.35 -0.92
C THR A 93 4.49 10.86 -0.72
N GLU A 94 5.06 11.20 0.43
CA GLU A 94 6.38 10.69 0.82
C GLU A 94 6.23 9.26 1.37
N TYR A 95 7.19 8.40 1.03
CA TYR A 95 7.28 7.04 1.57
C TYR A 95 8.69 6.81 2.08
N THR A 96 8.79 6.01 3.14
CA THR A 96 10.05 5.50 3.67
C THR A 96 10.12 4.02 3.33
N TRP A 97 11.25 3.56 2.80
CA TRP A 97 11.50 2.14 2.56
C TRP A 97 12.65 1.65 3.41
N ASN A 98 12.57 0.38 3.80
CA ASN A 98 13.56 -0.29 4.61
C ASN A 98 13.74 -1.73 4.11
N LEU A 99 14.95 -2.08 3.70
CA LEU A 99 15.26 -3.41 3.19
C LEU A 99 15.12 -4.50 4.26
N GLN A 100 15.49 -4.21 5.50
CA GLN A 100 15.34 -5.15 6.59
C GLN A 100 13.86 -5.51 6.82
N GLN A 101 12.99 -4.50 6.83
CA GLN A 101 11.54 -4.71 6.88
C GLN A 101 11.05 -5.51 5.67
N PHE A 102 11.52 -5.17 4.47
CA PHE A 102 11.17 -5.91 3.26
C PHE A 102 11.56 -7.39 3.36
N PHE A 103 12.80 -7.72 3.74
CA PHE A 103 13.27 -9.09 3.88
C PHE A 103 12.58 -9.84 5.03
N TRP A 104 12.33 -9.18 6.16
CA TRP A 104 11.57 -9.75 7.29
C TRP A 104 10.22 -10.29 6.82
N SER A 105 9.54 -9.60 5.91
CA SER A 105 8.20 -9.99 5.49
C SER A 105 8.13 -11.34 4.75
N PHE A 106 9.28 -11.89 4.33
CA PHE A 106 9.37 -13.22 3.72
C PHE A 106 9.74 -14.32 4.72
N LEU A 107 9.99 -13.95 5.98
CA LEU A 107 10.18 -14.91 7.05
C LEU A 107 8.87 -15.64 7.35
N LYS A 108 8.98 -16.93 7.63
CA LYS A 108 7.86 -17.80 8.01
C LYS A 108 7.96 -18.14 9.49
N SER A 109 6.81 -18.52 10.05
CA SER A 109 6.69 -19.10 11.40
C SER A 109 7.24 -20.54 11.42
N THR A 110 8.52 -20.69 11.07
CA THR A 110 9.24 -21.95 11.06
C THR A 110 10.60 -21.72 11.67
N ALA A 111 10.94 -22.51 12.69
CA ALA A 111 12.24 -22.40 13.31
C ALA A 111 13.36 -22.74 12.32
N VAL A 112 14.42 -21.93 12.29
CA VAL A 112 15.65 -22.20 11.56
C VAL A 112 16.72 -22.57 12.58
N ALA A 113 17.34 -23.75 12.43
CA ALA A 113 18.38 -24.17 13.34
C ALA A 113 19.57 -23.18 13.29
N PRO A 114 20.09 -22.70 14.43
CA PRO A 114 21.18 -21.72 14.48
C PRO A 114 22.41 -22.15 13.66
N ASP A 115 22.71 -23.44 13.67
CA ASP A 115 23.84 -24.08 12.97
C ASP A 115 23.83 -23.86 11.45
N ILE A 116 22.65 -23.63 10.87
CA ILE A 116 22.46 -23.40 9.42
C ILE A 116 22.83 -21.95 9.05
N LEU A 117 22.78 -21.01 10.00
CA LEU A 117 23.03 -19.59 9.74
C LEU A 117 24.52 -19.28 9.55
N ASP A 118 25.40 -19.94 10.33
CA ASP A 118 26.79 -19.48 10.49
C ASP A 118 27.85 -20.35 9.78
N ILE A 119 27.55 -21.58 9.32
CA ILE A 119 28.61 -22.56 8.97
C ILE A 119 28.71 -22.92 7.48
N VAL A 120 27.65 -22.81 6.68
CA VAL A 120 27.63 -23.32 5.30
C VAL A 120 27.49 -22.19 4.26
N TRP A 121 28.26 -22.28 3.17
CA TRP A 121 28.09 -21.43 2.00
C TRP A 121 26.65 -21.54 1.49
N ASN A 122 25.95 -20.40 1.38
CA ASN A 122 24.56 -20.37 0.96
C ASN A 122 24.45 -19.62 -0.40
N PRO A 123 24.12 -20.32 -1.50
CA PRO A 123 24.04 -19.70 -2.82
C PRO A 123 22.90 -18.69 -2.95
N ALA A 124 21.79 -18.89 -2.22
CA ALA A 124 20.70 -17.91 -2.18
C ALA A 124 21.16 -16.62 -1.50
N TYR A 125 21.91 -16.71 -0.39
CA TYR A 125 22.49 -15.55 0.29
C TYR A 125 23.45 -14.75 -0.61
N GLU A 126 24.35 -15.42 -1.34
CA GLU A 126 25.25 -14.72 -2.28
C GLU A 126 24.47 -14.06 -3.43
N ALA A 127 23.39 -14.70 -3.90
CA ALA A 127 22.49 -14.10 -4.88
C ALA A 127 21.76 -12.87 -4.32
N LEU A 128 21.30 -12.92 -3.06
CA LEU A 128 20.69 -11.76 -2.39
C LEU A 128 21.65 -10.57 -2.33
N LYS A 129 22.91 -10.82 -1.98
CA LYS A 129 23.95 -9.78 -2.00
C LYS A 129 24.19 -9.20 -3.38
N ALA A 130 24.30 -10.06 -4.41
CA ALA A 130 24.56 -9.62 -5.78
C ALA A 130 23.42 -8.76 -6.35
N HIS A 131 22.17 -9.00 -5.94
CA HIS A 131 20.97 -8.31 -6.42
C HIS A 131 20.43 -7.25 -5.45
N THR A 132 21.27 -6.75 -4.53
CA THR A 132 20.84 -5.79 -3.50
C THR A 132 20.07 -4.59 -4.08
N SER A 133 20.54 -3.99 -5.18
CA SER A 133 19.88 -2.83 -5.81
C SER A 133 18.52 -3.15 -6.43
N ASP A 134 18.36 -4.36 -6.98
CA ASP A 134 17.06 -4.85 -7.45
C ASP A 134 16.08 -5.00 -6.27
N PHE A 135 16.55 -5.52 -5.13
CA PHE A 135 15.74 -5.64 -3.92
C PHE A 135 15.39 -4.29 -3.30
N GLN A 136 16.27 -3.28 -3.36
CA GLN A 136 15.94 -1.90 -2.96
C GLN A 136 14.77 -1.38 -3.79
N SER A 137 14.86 -1.53 -5.11
CA SER A 137 13.80 -1.11 -6.03
C SER A 137 12.48 -1.86 -5.76
N TRP A 138 12.56 -3.15 -5.42
CA TRP A 138 11.37 -3.93 -5.08
C TRP A 138 10.75 -3.48 -3.74
N ALA A 139 11.57 -3.19 -2.73
CA ALA A 139 11.11 -2.62 -1.46
C ALA A 139 10.43 -1.26 -1.67
N GLU A 140 11.02 -0.38 -2.50
CA GLU A 140 10.42 0.91 -2.85
C GLU A 140 9.04 0.76 -3.50
N VAL A 141 8.90 -0.15 -4.47
CA VAL A 141 7.62 -0.38 -5.15
C VAL A 141 6.58 -0.95 -4.17
N THR A 142 7.02 -1.80 -3.24
CA THR A 142 6.15 -2.33 -2.17
C THR A 142 5.61 -1.19 -1.30
N GLU A 143 6.48 -0.27 -0.85
CA GLU A 143 6.06 0.88 -0.06
C GLU A 143 5.20 1.88 -0.84
N LYS A 144 5.49 2.09 -2.13
CA LYS A 144 4.62 2.87 -3.03
C LYS A 144 3.20 2.27 -3.10
N LEU A 145 3.08 0.95 -3.16
CA LEU A 145 1.78 0.26 -3.12
C LEU A 145 1.08 0.40 -1.76
N MET A 146 1.82 0.29 -0.64
CA MET A 146 1.25 0.55 0.69
C MET A 146 0.72 1.98 0.79
N ASN A 147 1.49 2.95 0.29
CA ASN A 147 1.09 4.35 0.23
C ASN A 147 -0.09 4.61 -0.70
N SER A 148 -0.19 3.92 -1.84
CA SER A 148 -1.36 4.07 -2.73
C SER A 148 -2.63 3.54 -2.05
N ILE A 149 -2.52 2.42 -1.33
CA ILE A 149 -3.63 1.87 -0.54
C ILE A 149 -4.03 2.85 0.56
N ALA A 150 -3.07 3.37 1.34
CA ALA A 150 -3.32 4.36 2.39
C ALA A 150 -3.94 5.65 1.83
N PHE A 151 -3.44 6.13 0.69
CA PHE A 151 -3.98 7.30 -0.01
C PHE A 151 -5.45 7.07 -0.40
N SER A 152 -5.77 5.92 -0.99
CA SER A 152 -7.15 5.61 -1.38
C SER A 152 -8.10 5.62 -0.18
N ARG A 153 -7.65 5.16 0.99
CA ARG A 153 -8.43 5.25 2.24
C ARG A 153 -8.67 6.70 2.65
N THR A 154 -7.66 7.56 2.59
CA THR A 154 -7.79 8.99 2.92
C THR A 154 -8.71 9.71 1.94
N ALA A 155 -8.53 9.46 0.64
CA ALA A 155 -9.31 10.09 -0.43
C ALA A 155 -10.79 9.67 -0.39
N LEU A 156 -11.06 8.40 -0.11
CA LEU A 156 -12.43 7.85 -0.04
C LEU A 156 -13.12 8.06 1.32
N GLY A 157 -12.37 8.53 2.32
CA GLY A 157 -12.85 8.78 3.67
C GLY A 157 -13.25 7.53 4.46
N SER A 158 -13.65 7.74 5.72
CA SER A 158 -14.09 6.68 6.64
C SER A 158 -15.38 5.96 6.22
N SER A 159 -16.16 6.54 5.31
CA SER A 159 -17.40 5.97 4.77
C SER A 159 -17.18 4.76 3.85
N MET A 160 -15.96 4.57 3.33
CA MET A 160 -15.58 3.49 2.43
C MET A 160 -14.77 2.40 3.14
N GLY A 161 -15.25 1.97 4.31
CA GLY A 161 -14.66 0.86 5.09
C GLY A 161 -14.58 -0.49 4.34
N PHE A 162 -15.23 -0.58 3.17
CA PHE A 162 -15.27 -1.76 2.31
C PHE A 162 -14.26 -1.72 1.15
N PHE A 163 -13.52 -0.62 0.95
CA PHE A 163 -12.53 -0.57 -0.12
C PHE A 163 -11.44 -1.64 0.14
N PRO A 164 -11.03 -2.44 -0.86
CA PRO A 164 -10.18 -3.59 -0.58
C PRO A 164 -8.83 -3.19 0.03
N GLY A 165 -8.52 -3.83 1.17
CA GLY A 165 -7.24 -3.75 1.86
C GLY A 165 -6.94 -2.44 2.58
N ILE A 166 -7.95 -1.65 2.96
CA ILE A 166 -7.77 -0.38 3.69
C ILE A 166 -6.96 -0.47 4.99
N ASN A 167 -6.84 -1.68 5.57
CA ASN A 167 -6.12 -1.96 6.80
C ASN A 167 -4.71 -2.54 6.57
N ILE A 168 -4.34 -2.84 5.32
CA ILE A 168 -3.07 -3.47 4.96
C ILE A 168 -1.88 -2.60 5.36
N PRO A 169 -1.86 -1.27 5.12
CA PRO A 169 -0.73 -0.43 5.53
C PRO A 169 -0.52 -0.38 7.06
N GLU A 170 -1.60 -0.31 7.85
CA GLU A 170 -1.45 -0.38 9.31
C GLU A 170 -1.02 -1.77 9.77
N LYS A 171 -1.50 -2.83 9.12
CA LYS A 171 -1.06 -4.19 9.41
C LYS A 171 0.43 -4.39 9.09
N TRP A 172 0.90 -3.87 7.96
CA TRP A 172 2.30 -3.91 7.54
C TRP A 172 3.22 -3.29 8.59
N SER A 173 2.90 -2.06 9.00
CA SER A 173 3.67 -1.33 10.00
C SER A 173 3.59 -1.95 11.40
N SER A 174 2.42 -2.41 11.82
CA SER A 174 2.23 -3.03 13.15
C SER A 174 2.92 -4.39 13.27
N SER A 175 2.87 -5.24 12.24
CA SER A 175 3.56 -6.52 12.23
C SER A 175 5.08 -6.37 12.22
N TRP A 176 5.60 -5.39 11.47
CA TRP A 176 7.02 -5.05 11.54
C TRP A 176 7.41 -4.58 12.93
N LYS A 177 6.66 -3.65 13.52
CA LYS A 177 6.91 -3.16 14.88
C LYS A 177 6.89 -4.29 15.92
N CYS A 178 5.95 -5.22 15.81
CA CYS A 178 5.92 -6.42 16.65
C CYS A 178 7.25 -7.18 16.56
N PHE A 179 7.68 -7.48 15.34
CA PHE A 179 8.91 -8.24 15.11
C PHE A 179 10.16 -7.51 15.63
N SER A 180 10.30 -6.22 15.31
CA SER A 180 11.44 -5.43 15.76
C SER A 180 11.56 -5.42 17.28
N VAL A 181 10.45 -5.19 17.99
CA VAL A 181 10.42 -5.20 19.47
C VAL A 181 10.70 -6.58 20.04
N ALA A 182 10.10 -7.63 19.47
CA ALA A 182 10.29 -9.01 19.94
C ALA A 182 11.75 -9.45 19.82
N ARG A 183 12.44 -8.97 18.78
CA ARG A 183 13.85 -9.29 18.51
C ARG A 183 14.83 -8.43 19.33
N GLU A 184 14.60 -7.11 19.42
CA GLU A 184 15.44 -6.20 20.22
C GLU A 184 15.33 -6.44 21.74
N GLY A 185 14.17 -6.91 22.20
CA GLY A 185 13.95 -7.23 23.61
C GLY A 185 14.77 -8.42 24.14
N GLY A 186 15.55 -9.09 23.28
CA GLY A 186 16.37 -10.26 23.66
C GLY A 186 15.57 -11.48 24.08
N ILE A 187 14.26 -11.50 23.80
CA ILE A 187 13.34 -12.58 24.16
C ILE A 187 13.47 -13.76 23.20
N TYR A 188 13.89 -13.51 21.96
CA TYR A 188 14.03 -14.51 20.91
C TYR A 188 15.36 -14.42 20.17
N HIS A 189 16.00 -15.55 19.92
CA HIS A 189 17.17 -15.67 19.05
C HIS A 189 16.77 -15.71 17.57
N ASP A 190 17.66 -15.31 16.65
CA ASP A 190 17.39 -15.42 15.21
C ASP A 190 17.07 -16.86 14.84
N GLY A 191 16.01 -17.05 14.03
CA GLY A 191 15.53 -18.37 13.68
C GLY A 191 14.52 -18.97 14.67
N GLU A 192 14.16 -18.28 15.75
CA GLU A 192 13.04 -18.68 16.61
C GLU A 192 11.67 -18.26 16.05
N VAL A 193 10.62 -18.89 16.58
CA VAL A 193 9.24 -18.62 16.17
C VAL A 193 8.66 -17.48 17.00
N PHE A 194 8.23 -16.42 16.33
CA PHE A 194 7.53 -15.28 16.93
C PHE A 194 6.01 -15.52 16.97
N GLY A 195 5.27 -14.61 17.62
CA GLY A 195 3.81 -14.58 17.51
C GLY A 195 3.36 -14.38 16.05
N SER A 196 2.20 -14.92 15.69
CA SER A 196 1.65 -14.83 14.32
C SER A 196 1.52 -13.40 13.79
N GLU A 197 1.32 -12.45 14.70
CA GLU A 197 1.20 -11.02 14.48
C GLU A 197 2.52 -10.35 14.05
N CYS A 198 3.67 -11.00 14.34
CA CYS A 198 5.01 -10.59 13.94
C CYS A 198 5.42 -11.17 12.57
N TYR A 199 4.50 -11.73 11.79
CA TYR A 199 4.75 -12.22 10.43
C TYR A 199 3.84 -11.56 9.41
N TRP A 200 4.33 -11.45 8.18
CA TRP A 200 3.57 -10.89 7.07
C TRP A 200 2.85 -11.95 6.23
N ASN A 201 1.68 -11.59 5.69
CA ASN A 201 0.93 -12.43 4.78
C ASN A 201 0.90 -11.85 3.37
N TRP A 202 1.82 -12.31 2.52
CA TRP A 202 1.89 -11.90 1.13
C TRP A 202 0.66 -12.31 0.30
N SER A 203 0.01 -13.44 0.62
CA SER A 203 -1.21 -13.86 -0.09
C SER A 203 -2.38 -12.92 0.15
N GLU A 204 -2.49 -12.33 1.35
CA GLU A 204 -3.49 -11.31 1.65
C GLU A 204 -3.23 -10.02 0.87
N PHE A 205 -1.97 -9.59 0.80
CA PHE A 205 -1.56 -8.44 0.00
C PHE A 205 -1.85 -8.63 -1.49
N GLU A 206 -1.48 -9.77 -2.06
CA GLU A 206 -1.73 -10.08 -3.47
C GLU A 206 -3.23 -10.10 -3.79
N ARG A 207 -4.03 -10.77 -2.95
CA ARG A 207 -5.49 -10.79 -3.11
C ARG A 207 -6.08 -9.39 -3.06
N CYS A 208 -5.56 -8.52 -2.19
CA CYS A 208 -5.97 -7.13 -2.16
C CYS A 208 -5.68 -6.43 -3.50
N LEU A 209 -4.46 -6.54 -4.03
CA LEU A 209 -4.11 -5.92 -5.30
C LEU A 209 -4.99 -6.42 -6.47
N ASP A 210 -5.43 -7.67 -6.45
CA ASP A 210 -6.35 -8.21 -7.47
C ASP A 210 -7.78 -7.67 -7.34
N LEU A 211 -8.29 -7.56 -6.11
CA LEU A 211 -9.60 -6.96 -5.85
C LEU A 211 -9.62 -5.47 -6.21
N ARG A 212 -8.54 -4.74 -5.90
CA ARG A 212 -8.41 -3.32 -6.23
C ARG A 212 -8.35 -3.09 -7.74
N ASP A 213 -7.58 -3.92 -8.46
CA ASP A 213 -7.50 -3.89 -9.92
C ASP A 213 -8.89 -4.10 -10.56
N THR A 214 -9.64 -5.10 -10.08
CA THR A 214 -11.02 -5.36 -10.52
C THR A 214 -11.96 -4.19 -10.27
N LEU A 215 -11.82 -3.53 -9.13
CA LEU A 215 -12.65 -2.38 -8.74
C LEU A 215 -12.30 -1.13 -9.54
N LEU A 216 -11.01 -0.83 -9.71
CA LEU A 216 -10.52 0.33 -10.47
C LEU A 216 -10.74 0.18 -11.98
N ALA A 217 -10.91 -1.04 -12.47
CA ALA A 217 -11.27 -1.32 -13.87
C ALA A 217 -12.76 -1.06 -14.19
N GLN A 218 -13.65 -1.04 -13.19
CA GLN A 218 -15.08 -0.74 -13.40
C GLN A 218 -15.25 0.59 -14.10
N VAL A 219 -16.26 0.78 -14.96
CA VAL A 219 -16.56 2.04 -15.66
C VAL A 219 -17.73 2.77 -14.99
N LEU A 220 -17.63 4.09 -14.82
CA LEU A 220 -18.76 4.90 -14.36
C LEU A 220 -19.86 4.81 -15.43
N PRO A 221 -21.08 4.40 -15.06
CA PRO A 221 -22.25 4.52 -15.93
C PRO A 221 -22.33 5.93 -16.53
N GLU A 222 -22.85 6.06 -17.74
CA GLU A 222 -22.92 7.34 -18.45
C GLU A 222 -23.65 8.41 -17.64
N GLU A 223 -24.68 8.00 -16.91
CA GLU A 223 -25.51 8.82 -16.04
C GLU A 223 -24.74 9.39 -14.84
N LEU A 224 -23.58 8.81 -14.49
CA LEU A 224 -22.73 9.25 -13.39
C LEU A 224 -21.42 9.90 -13.87
N ARG A 225 -21.25 10.08 -15.17
CA ARG A 225 -20.07 10.76 -15.70
C ARG A 225 -20.25 12.28 -15.59
N PRO A 226 -19.24 13.05 -15.12
CA PRO A 226 -19.39 14.48 -14.89
C PRO A 226 -19.65 15.32 -16.14
N ARG A 227 -19.29 14.85 -17.34
CA ARG A 227 -19.55 15.59 -18.59
C ARG A 227 -21.02 15.50 -19.00
N GLU A 228 -21.68 14.42 -18.61
CA GLU A 228 -23.06 14.08 -18.94
C GLU A 228 -24.03 14.42 -17.80
N ASN A 229 -23.54 14.50 -16.55
CA ASN A 229 -24.34 14.80 -15.36
C ASN A 229 -23.76 15.98 -14.55
N HIS A 230 -24.38 17.15 -14.69
CA HIS A 230 -24.01 18.38 -13.98
C HIS A 230 -24.24 18.32 -12.46
N GLU A 231 -25.21 17.53 -11.99
CA GLU A 231 -25.44 17.34 -10.56
C GLU A 231 -24.27 16.56 -9.96
N MET A 232 -23.85 15.46 -10.60
CA MET A 232 -22.66 14.71 -10.20
C MET A 232 -21.42 15.60 -10.21
N GLN A 233 -21.24 16.42 -11.25
CA GLN A 233 -20.15 17.39 -11.33
C GLN A 233 -20.16 18.34 -10.13
N ALA A 234 -21.32 18.92 -9.78
CA ALA A 234 -21.45 19.82 -8.65
C ALA A 234 -21.15 19.13 -7.30
N HIS A 235 -21.63 17.91 -7.09
CA HIS A 235 -21.32 17.13 -5.88
C HIS A 235 -19.82 16.85 -5.76
N MET A 236 -19.15 16.46 -6.85
CA MET A 236 -17.70 16.28 -6.87
C MET A 236 -16.96 17.59 -6.56
N SER A 237 -17.41 18.72 -7.14
CA SER A 237 -16.78 20.03 -6.93
C SER A 237 -16.83 20.47 -5.48
N PHE A 238 -18.01 20.38 -4.88
CA PHE A 238 -18.19 20.69 -3.46
C PHE A 238 -17.34 19.77 -2.59
N ARG A 239 -17.32 18.47 -2.91
CA ARG A 239 -16.58 17.48 -2.12
C ARG A 239 -15.08 17.76 -2.08
N VAL A 240 -14.46 18.12 -3.21
CA VAL A 240 -13.02 18.45 -3.23
C VAL A 240 -12.71 19.74 -2.47
N TRP A 241 -13.64 20.70 -2.43
CA TRP A 241 -13.50 21.90 -1.60
C TRP A 241 -13.81 21.66 -0.11
N GLY A 242 -14.06 20.42 0.29
CA GLY A 242 -14.43 20.07 1.67
C GLY A 242 -15.84 20.48 2.05
N LEU A 243 -16.69 20.83 1.07
CA LEU A 243 -18.09 21.20 1.25
C LEU A 243 -19.01 19.99 1.03
N ASN A 244 -20.22 20.05 1.58
CA ASN A 244 -21.25 19.03 1.40
C ASN A 244 -22.52 19.65 0.79
N LEU A 245 -22.81 19.32 -0.47
CA LEU A 245 -23.98 19.83 -1.18
C LEU A 245 -25.31 19.30 -0.61
N ASP A 246 -25.30 18.14 0.04
CA ASP A 246 -26.51 17.54 0.65
C ASP A 246 -26.94 18.28 1.92
N GLN A 247 -26.03 19.01 2.57
CA GLN A 247 -26.33 19.91 3.68
C GLN A 247 -26.83 21.26 3.14
N ARG A 248 -28.02 21.26 2.52
CA ARG A 248 -28.69 22.49 2.09
C ARG A 248 -29.22 23.26 3.31
N GLU A 249 -28.41 24.13 3.90
CA GLU A 249 -28.97 25.36 4.46
C GLU A 249 -29.25 26.31 3.29
N ARG A 250 -30.53 26.53 2.97
CA ARG A 250 -30.92 27.57 2.01
C ARG A 250 -30.50 28.91 2.60
N ILE A 251 -29.41 29.47 2.11
CA ILE A 251 -29.06 30.87 2.37
C ILE A 251 -30.04 31.72 1.55
N SER A 252 -31.04 32.28 2.23
CA SER A 252 -31.93 33.29 1.64
C SER A 252 -31.14 34.59 1.52
N ILE A 253 -30.85 35.02 0.29
CA ILE A 253 -30.39 36.39 0.03
C ILE A 253 -31.65 37.26 0.00
N VAL A 254 -31.77 38.16 0.98
CA VAL A 254 -32.84 39.17 1.09
C VAL A 254 -32.34 40.48 0.48
#